data_AF-A0A426WZD0-F1
#
_entry.id   AF-A0A426WZD0-F1
#
_cell.length_a   1.000
_cell.length_b   1.000
_cell.length_c   1.000
_cell.angle_alpha   90.00
_cell.angle_beta   90.00
_cell.angle_gamma   90.00
#
_symmetry.space_group_name_H-M   'P 1'
#
loop_
_entity.id
_entity.type
_entity.pdbx_description
1 polymer ?
#
loop_
_entity_poly.entity_id
_entity_poly.type
_entity_poly.pdbx_seq_one_letter_code
_entity_poly.pdbx_strand_id
1 'polypeptide(L)'
;MLYMCTCIRGRGGTPLRFCNSRGDAEMVVGVGAVLGILLLGLVVVCGGLLRWNELRYRKKGLPPGTMGWPVIGENSEFLKQGPTFLKNQRARYIIMNEGKGLVPGYPQSMLDMMGKWNIAAVHGPQHKAMRSAMLNLISPTAIRDQLLPKIDEFMRSFIRSWSDRVIDIQEESKEVGRFINSITLLLIILD
;
A
#
# COMPACT_ATOMS: atom_id res chain seq x y z
N MET A 1 -33.32 -19.64 -58.62
CA MET A 1 -32.89 -18.31 -58.13
C MET A 1 -34.12 -17.47 -57.88
N LEU A 2 -34.52 -17.29 -56.61
CA LEU A 2 -35.64 -16.42 -56.23
C LEU A 2 -35.05 -15.20 -55.53
N TYR A 3 -35.00 -14.08 -56.24
CA TYR A 3 -34.66 -12.77 -55.67
C TYR A 3 -35.91 -12.22 -54.98
N MET A 4 -35.93 -12.13 -53.65
CA MET A 4 -36.94 -11.32 -52.97
C MET A 4 -36.49 -9.86 -52.98
N CYS A 5 -36.96 -9.11 -53.98
CA CYS A 5 -36.92 -7.65 -53.95
C CYS A 5 -38.12 -7.14 -53.13
N THR A 6 -37.89 -6.75 -51.89
CA THR A 6 -38.91 -6.06 -51.08
C THR A 6 -39.03 -4.63 -51.61
N CYS A 7 -40.10 -4.35 -52.38
CA CYS A 7 -40.37 -3.04 -52.94
C CYS A 7 -41.12 -2.19 -51.91
N ILE A 8 -40.41 -1.33 -51.16
CA ILE A 8 -41.05 -0.36 -50.26
C ILE A 8 -41.48 0.83 -51.10
N ARG A 9 -42.80 1.02 -51.27
CA ARG A 9 -43.39 2.11 -52.06
C ARG A 9 -43.39 3.42 -51.26
N GLY A 10 -42.33 4.21 -51.39
CA GLY A 10 -42.29 5.60 -50.91
C GLY A 10 -43.15 6.52 -51.79
N ARG A 11 -44.02 7.34 -51.19
CA ARG A 11 -44.75 8.40 -51.90
C ARG A 11 -43.77 9.48 -52.35
N GLY A 12 -43.59 9.61 -53.66
CA GLY A 12 -42.92 10.74 -54.30
C GLY A 12 -41.39 10.63 -54.31
N GLY A 13 -40.81 10.65 -55.51
CA GLY A 13 -39.36 10.64 -55.71
C GLY A 13 -38.86 9.34 -56.33
N THR A 14 -38.02 9.48 -57.36
CA THR A 14 -37.38 8.44 -58.18
C THR A 14 -37.02 7.15 -57.42
N PRO A 15 -37.25 5.95 -58.00
CA PRO A 15 -37.01 4.69 -57.32
C PRO A 15 -35.51 4.45 -57.07
N LEU A 16 -35.04 4.69 -55.85
CA LEU A 16 -33.74 4.23 -55.38
C LEU A 16 -33.84 2.74 -55.09
N ARG A 17 -33.31 1.94 -56.02
CA ARG A 17 -33.29 0.48 -55.95
C ARG A 17 -32.16 0.05 -54.99
N PHE A 18 -32.45 -0.05 -53.70
CA PHE A 18 -31.57 -0.75 -52.76
C PHE A 18 -31.71 -2.25 -52.98
N CYS A 19 -30.83 -2.83 -53.79
CA CYS A 19 -30.62 -4.26 -53.82
C CYS A 19 -29.95 -4.66 -52.49
N ASN A 20 -30.72 -5.10 -51.51
CA ASN A 20 -30.14 -5.83 -50.37
C ASN A 20 -29.71 -7.20 -50.89
N SER A 21 -28.43 -7.34 -51.20
CA SER A 21 -27.91 -8.58 -51.73
C SER A 21 -27.99 -9.60 -50.61
N ARG A 22 -28.60 -10.78 -50.85
CA ARG A 22 -28.65 -11.87 -49.86
C ARG A 22 -27.24 -12.24 -49.33
N GLY A 23 -26.18 -11.89 -50.07
CA GLY A 23 -24.79 -12.02 -49.64
C GLY A 23 -24.34 -11.08 -48.51
N ASP A 24 -24.99 -9.92 -48.32
CA ASP A 24 -24.59 -8.95 -47.30
C ASP A 24 -24.97 -9.44 -45.89
N ALA A 25 -26.13 -10.09 -45.75
CA ALA A 25 -26.56 -10.69 -44.48
C ALA A 25 -25.73 -11.94 -44.11
N GLU A 26 -25.39 -12.78 -45.09
CA GLU A 26 -24.53 -13.96 -44.89
C GLU A 26 -23.11 -13.55 -44.46
N MET A 27 -22.58 -12.45 -45.00
CA MET A 27 -21.26 -11.91 -44.64
C MET A 27 -21.25 -11.38 -43.20
N VAL A 28 -22.31 -10.68 -42.76
CA VAL A 28 -22.42 -10.16 -41.38
C VAL A 28 -22.58 -11.29 -40.36
N VAL A 29 -23.34 -12.35 -40.70
CA VAL A 29 -23.50 -13.55 -39.86
C VAL A 29 -22.17 -14.31 -39.76
N GLY A 30 -21.44 -14.46 -40.85
CA GLY A 30 -20.13 -15.10 -40.88
C GLY A 30 -19.10 -14.36 -40.03
N VAL A 31 -18.99 -13.02 -40.18
CA VAL A 31 -18.05 -12.20 -39.41
C VAL A 31 -18.39 -12.22 -37.92
N GLY A 32 -19.68 -12.19 -37.56
CA GLY A 32 -20.12 -12.29 -36.16
C GLY A 32 -19.76 -13.62 -35.51
N ALA A 33 -19.93 -14.74 -36.24
CA ALA A 33 -19.56 -16.07 -35.75
C ALA A 33 -18.05 -16.20 -35.50
N VAL A 34 -17.23 -15.69 -36.42
CA VAL A 34 -15.76 -15.73 -36.30
C VAL A 34 -15.28 -14.90 -35.10
N LEU A 35 -15.81 -13.69 -34.92
CA LEU A 35 -15.50 -12.85 -33.75
C LEU A 35 -15.94 -13.49 -32.44
N GLY A 36 -17.12 -14.12 -32.42
CA GLY A 36 -17.62 -14.85 -31.24
C GLY A 36 -16.71 -16.01 -30.83
N ILE A 37 -16.23 -16.79 -31.80
CA ILE A 37 -15.30 -17.90 -31.55
C ILE A 37 -13.95 -17.38 -31.03
N LEU A 38 -13.42 -16.29 -31.59
CA LEU A 38 -12.17 -15.67 -31.13
C LEU A 38 -12.29 -15.15 -29.69
N LEU A 39 -13.40 -14.49 -29.35
CA LEU A 39 -13.65 -14.00 -27.99
C LEU A 39 -13.81 -15.14 -26.99
N LEU A 40 -14.54 -16.20 -27.33
CA LEU A 40 -14.66 -17.39 -26.49
C LEU A 40 -13.30 -18.07 -26.28
N GLY A 41 -12.50 -18.20 -27.34
CA GLY A 41 -11.13 -18.72 -27.26
C GLY A 41 -10.25 -17.88 -26.35
N LEU A 42 -10.30 -16.55 -26.46
CA LEU A 42 -9.57 -15.62 -25.59
C LEU A 42 -9.97 -15.78 -24.13
N VAL A 43 -11.26 -15.89 -23.82
CA VAL A 43 -11.76 -16.06 -22.45
C VAL A 43 -11.31 -17.39 -21.85
N VAL A 44 -11.36 -18.49 -22.62
CA VAL A 44 -10.90 -19.81 -22.17
C VAL A 44 -9.39 -19.82 -21.94
N VAL A 45 -8.61 -19.23 -22.83
CA VAL A 45 -7.15 -19.13 -22.70
C VAL A 45 -6.78 -18.24 -21.52
N CYS A 46 -7.42 -17.08 -21.36
CA CYS A 46 -7.16 -16.16 -20.26
C CYS A 46 -7.57 -16.79 -18.92
N GLY A 47 -8.73 -17.45 -18.86
CA GLY A 47 -9.17 -18.20 -17.67
C GLY A 47 -8.24 -19.37 -17.34
N GLY A 48 -7.77 -20.11 -18.35
CA GLY A 48 -6.79 -21.18 -18.19
C GLY A 48 -5.44 -20.68 -17.70
N LEU A 49 -4.95 -19.57 -18.24
CA LEU A 49 -3.72 -18.90 -17.80
C LEU A 49 -3.84 -18.39 -16.36
N LEU A 50 -4.94 -17.72 -16.01
CA LEU A 50 -5.19 -17.23 -14.66
C LEU A 50 -5.28 -18.40 -13.65
N ARG A 51 -5.97 -19.48 -14.01
CA ARG A 51 -6.09 -20.67 -13.15
C ARG A 51 -4.77 -21.44 -13.03
N TRP A 52 -3.98 -21.52 -14.10
CA TRP A 52 -2.63 -22.07 -14.05
C TRP A 52 -1.73 -21.23 -13.15
N ASN A 53 -1.82 -19.91 -13.27
CA ASN A 53 -1.11 -18.96 -12.45
C ASN A 53 -1.46 -19.15 -10.97
N GLU A 54 -2.75 -19.21 -10.64
CA GLU A 54 -3.27 -19.44 -9.30
C GLU A 54 -2.78 -20.79 -8.72
N LEU A 55 -2.86 -21.88 -9.49
CA LEU A 55 -2.40 -23.20 -9.05
C LEU A 55 -0.88 -23.25 -8.80
N ARG A 56 -0.10 -22.55 -9.63
CA ARG A 56 1.36 -22.50 -9.49
C ARG A 56 1.77 -21.63 -8.30
N TYR A 57 1.05 -20.56 -8.01
CA TYR A 57 1.27 -19.73 -6.82
C TYR A 57 0.78 -20.41 -5.53
N ARG A 58 -0.32 -21.18 -5.57
CA ARG A 58 -0.84 -21.93 -4.42
C ARG A 58 0.13 -23.02 -3.93
N LYS A 59 0.85 -23.68 -4.86
CA LYS A 59 1.86 -24.70 -4.50
C LYS A 59 3.11 -24.14 -3.81
N LYS A 60 3.35 -22.83 -3.87
CA LYS A 60 4.55 -22.20 -3.26
C LYS A 60 4.38 -21.82 -1.78
N GLY A 61 3.27 -22.20 -1.13
CA GLY A 61 3.05 -21.92 0.30
C GLY A 61 2.95 -20.43 0.62
N LEU A 62 2.56 -19.61 -0.36
CA LEU A 62 2.31 -18.19 -0.13
C LEU A 62 1.08 -18.04 0.77
N PRO A 63 1.10 -17.12 1.75
CA PRO A 63 -0.06 -16.86 2.58
C PRO A 63 -1.24 -16.47 1.68
N PRO A 64 -2.47 -16.92 1.99
CA PRO A 64 -3.65 -16.50 1.24
C PRO A 64 -3.73 -14.97 1.31
N GLY A 65 -3.69 -14.34 0.13
CA GLY A 65 -3.65 -12.89 -0.02
C GLY A 65 -4.13 -12.51 -1.42
N THR A 66 -4.89 -11.43 -1.50
CA THR A 66 -5.38 -10.84 -2.74
C THR A 66 -4.23 -10.11 -3.44
N MET A 67 -4.08 -10.28 -4.76
CA MET A 67 -3.01 -9.61 -5.52
C MET A 67 -3.28 -8.11 -5.78
N GLY A 68 -4.36 -7.56 -5.21
CA GLY A 68 -4.81 -6.19 -5.46
C GLY A 68 -5.14 -5.92 -6.94
N TRP A 69 -5.44 -4.66 -7.26
CA TRP A 69 -5.68 -4.26 -8.65
C TRP A 69 -4.37 -4.19 -9.45
N PRO A 70 -4.33 -4.63 -10.72
CA PRO A 70 -3.17 -4.42 -11.57
C PRO A 70 -2.96 -2.90 -11.69
N VAL A 71 -1.75 -2.44 -11.40
CA VAL A 71 -1.29 -1.03 -11.29
C VAL A 71 -1.33 -0.42 -9.87
N ILE A 72 -2.41 -0.52 -9.10
CA ILE A 72 -2.55 0.19 -7.80
C ILE A 72 -2.32 -0.73 -6.59
N GLY A 73 -2.51 -2.04 -6.74
CA GLY A 73 -2.41 -3.00 -5.63
C GLY A 73 -3.36 -2.67 -4.47
N GLU A 74 -3.09 -3.24 -3.29
CA GLU A 74 -3.77 -2.89 -2.02
C GLU A 74 -3.26 -1.56 -1.43
N ASN A 75 -2.42 -0.80 -2.12
CA ASN A 75 -1.76 0.40 -1.55
C ASN A 75 -2.75 1.47 -1.11
N SER A 76 -3.89 1.62 -1.81
CA SER A 76 -4.95 2.56 -1.42
C SER A 76 -5.73 2.10 -0.18
N GLU A 77 -5.79 0.80 0.06
CA GLU A 77 -6.49 0.19 1.19
C GLU A 77 -5.57 0.14 2.43
N PHE A 78 -4.26 -0.05 2.23
CA PHE A 78 -3.23 0.09 3.25
C PHE A 78 -3.24 1.50 3.90
N LEU A 79 -3.32 2.56 3.09
CA LEU A 79 -3.39 3.93 3.59
C LEU A 79 -4.70 4.23 4.33
N LYS A 80 -5.80 3.54 3.98
CA LYS A 80 -7.11 3.70 4.64
C LYS A 80 -7.25 2.87 5.92
N GLN A 81 -6.68 1.66 5.97
CA GLN A 81 -6.83 0.73 7.09
C GLN A 81 -5.78 0.92 8.21
N GLY A 82 -4.67 1.59 7.94
CA GLY A 82 -3.68 1.96 8.96
C GLY A 82 -3.10 0.75 9.75
N PRO A 83 -2.63 0.95 10.99
CA PRO A 83 -1.89 -0.06 11.76
C PRO A 83 -2.74 -1.29 12.14
N THR A 84 -4.06 -1.25 11.91
CA THR A 84 -4.98 -2.36 12.12
C THR A 84 -4.69 -3.55 11.21
N PHE A 85 -4.09 -3.34 10.03
CA PHE A 85 -3.66 -4.41 9.13
C PHE A 85 -2.55 -5.30 9.73
N LEU A 86 -1.70 -4.72 10.59
CA LEU A 86 -0.59 -5.41 11.25
C LEU A 86 -0.99 -6.13 12.55
N LYS A 87 -2.24 -6.01 13.03
CA LYS A 87 -2.68 -6.57 14.33
C LYS A 87 -2.83 -8.11 14.38
N ASN A 88 -2.37 -8.83 13.37
CA ASN A 88 -2.42 -10.29 13.36
C ASN A 88 -1.18 -10.89 14.03
N GLN A 89 -1.32 -12.10 14.62
CA GLN A 89 -0.28 -12.91 15.27
C GLN A 89 1.03 -13.05 14.46
N ARG A 90 0.99 -12.77 13.15
CA ARG A 90 2.12 -12.69 12.22
C ARG A 90 3.11 -11.55 12.54
N ALA A 91 2.68 -10.41 13.07
CA ALA A 91 3.58 -9.29 13.38
C ALA A 91 4.63 -9.68 14.43
N ARG A 92 4.24 -10.43 15.47
CA ARG A 92 5.18 -10.94 16.47
C ARG A 92 6.21 -11.89 15.85
N TYR A 93 5.78 -12.77 14.94
CA TYR A 93 6.70 -13.67 14.24
C TYR A 93 7.67 -12.92 13.32
N ILE A 94 7.20 -11.87 12.63
CA ILE A 94 8.02 -11.03 11.74
C ILE A 94 9.08 -10.28 12.54
N ILE A 95 8.69 -9.61 13.64
CA ILE A 95 9.61 -8.84 14.49
C ILE A 95 10.64 -9.77 15.17
N MET A 96 10.20 -10.93 15.67
CA MET A 96 11.10 -11.89 16.35
C MET A 96 12.09 -12.59 15.40
N ASN A 97 11.84 -12.55 14.08
CA ASN A 97 12.73 -13.11 13.05
C ASN A 97 13.45 -12.04 12.22
N GLU A 98 13.38 -10.78 12.64
CA GLU A 98 14.15 -9.69 12.04
C GLU A 98 15.65 -10.00 12.15
N GLY A 99 16.33 -10.22 11.01
CA GLY A 99 17.73 -10.67 10.94
C GLY A 99 17.96 -12.18 10.73
N LYS A 100 16.92 -13.03 10.74
CA LYS A 100 17.01 -14.47 10.37
C LYS A 100 16.55 -14.77 8.93
N GLY A 101 16.45 -13.75 8.08
CA GLY A 101 16.00 -13.85 6.69
C GLY A 101 14.94 -12.83 6.29
N LEU A 102 14.41 -12.04 7.24
CA LEU A 102 13.55 -10.91 6.97
C LEU A 102 14.36 -9.61 7.07
N VAL A 103 14.34 -8.85 5.98
CA VAL A 103 15.00 -7.54 5.83
C VAL A 103 13.91 -6.47 5.88
N PRO A 104 14.05 -5.42 6.70
CA PRO A 104 13.12 -4.28 6.70
C PRO A 104 13.06 -3.64 5.31
N GLY A 105 11.90 -3.76 4.65
CA GLY A 105 11.66 -3.17 3.33
C GLY A 105 11.02 -1.79 3.46
N TYR A 106 11.80 -0.77 3.78
CA TYR A 106 11.31 0.61 3.74
C TYR A 106 11.20 1.11 2.30
N PRO A 107 10.16 1.91 1.97
CA PRO A 107 10.01 2.50 0.63
C PRO A 107 11.19 3.43 0.31
N GLN A 108 11.55 3.51 -0.96
CA GLN A 108 12.76 4.20 -1.40
C GLN A 108 12.78 5.69 -1.02
N SER A 109 11.63 6.38 -1.10
CA SER A 109 11.52 7.79 -0.68
C SER A 109 11.90 8.02 0.79
N MET A 110 11.58 7.08 1.68
CA MET A 110 11.96 7.17 3.09
C MET A 110 13.46 6.92 3.30
N LEU A 111 14.05 5.99 2.53
CA LEU A 111 15.49 5.74 2.55
C LEU A 111 16.29 6.93 2.01
N ASP A 112 15.81 7.58 0.95
CA ASP A 112 16.45 8.76 0.36
C ASP A 112 16.39 9.96 1.32
N MET A 113 15.30 10.12 2.07
CA MET A 113 15.16 11.16 3.10
C MET A 113 16.02 10.88 4.35
N MET A 114 16.03 9.65 4.84
CA MET A 114 16.75 9.29 6.06
C MET A 114 18.25 9.05 5.83
N GLY A 115 18.66 8.86 4.57
CA GLY A 115 20.05 8.61 4.18
C GLY A 115 20.54 7.20 4.48
N LYS A 116 21.64 6.79 3.82
CA LYS A 116 22.18 5.43 3.86
C LYS A 116 22.67 4.95 5.26
N TRP A 117 22.86 5.88 6.20
CA TRP A 117 23.42 5.61 7.54
C TRP A 117 22.36 5.58 8.65
N ASN A 118 21.07 5.46 8.31
CA ASN A 118 20.02 5.42 9.32
C ASN A 118 19.89 4.01 9.96
N ILE A 119 19.40 3.94 11.21
CA ILE A 119 19.24 2.66 11.94
C ILE A 119 18.30 1.68 11.25
N ALA A 120 17.34 2.17 10.48
CA ALA A 120 16.40 1.37 9.70
C ALA A 120 16.99 0.81 8.39
N ALA A 121 18.13 1.34 7.91
CA ALA A 121 18.78 0.97 6.65
C ALA A 121 20.13 0.26 6.85
N VAL A 122 20.73 0.37 8.05
CA VAL A 122 21.95 -0.36 8.40
C VAL A 122 21.58 -1.77 8.86
N HIS A 123 22.33 -2.78 8.41
CA HIS A 123 22.04 -4.19 8.68
C HIS A 123 23.23 -4.91 9.33
N GLY A 124 22.96 -6.05 9.99
CA GLY A 124 24.01 -6.92 10.52
C GLY A 124 24.79 -6.32 11.70
N PRO A 125 26.12 -6.55 11.81
CA PRO A 125 26.91 -6.16 12.98
C PRO A 125 26.97 -4.63 13.19
N GLN A 126 26.86 -3.85 12.11
CA GLN A 126 26.83 -2.38 12.16
C GLN A 126 25.52 -1.87 12.78
N HIS A 127 24.40 -2.51 12.48
CA HIS A 127 23.11 -2.21 13.12
C HIS A 127 23.17 -2.50 14.61
N LYS A 128 23.76 -3.65 14.99
CA LYS A 128 23.95 -4.03 16.39
C LYS A 128 24.83 -3.02 17.14
N ALA A 129 25.94 -2.60 16.53
CA ALA A 129 26.84 -1.62 17.11
C ALA A 129 26.16 -0.26 17.29
N MET A 130 25.47 0.24 16.26
CA MET A 130 24.75 1.53 16.33
C MET A 130 23.61 1.50 17.34
N ARG A 131 22.82 0.41 17.36
CA ARG A 131 21.78 0.20 18.37
C ARG A 131 22.37 0.14 19.78
N SER A 132 23.51 -0.54 19.96
CA SER A 132 24.17 -0.63 21.26
C SER A 132 24.72 0.72 21.72
N ALA A 133 25.32 1.51 20.82
CA ALA A 133 25.80 2.85 21.12
C ALA A 133 24.64 3.76 21.54
N MET A 134 23.52 3.74 20.80
CA MET A 134 22.32 4.51 21.16
C MET A 134 21.73 4.09 22.51
N LEU A 135 21.65 2.78 22.79
CA LEU A 135 21.13 2.27 24.07
C LEU A 135 22.06 2.57 25.26
N ASN A 136 23.38 2.63 25.04
CA ASN A 136 24.34 3.03 26.06
C ASN A 136 24.23 4.52 26.37
N LEU A 137 24.00 5.35 25.34
CA LEU A 137 23.76 6.77 25.49
C LEU A 137 22.48 7.04 26.31
N ILE A 138 21.45 6.21 26.13
CA ILE A 138 20.21 6.23 26.90
C ILE A 138 20.29 5.19 28.02
N SER A 139 21.30 5.32 28.88
CA SER A 139 21.45 4.39 30.01
C SER A 139 20.29 4.54 31.00
N PRO A 140 19.82 3.45 31.63
CA PRO A 140 18.77 3.52 32.65
C PRO A 140 19.10 4.49 33.80
N THR A 141 20.39 4.64 34.11
CA THR A 141 20.91 5.58 35.12
C THR A 141 20.79 7.03 34.66
N ALA A 142 21.18 7.35 33.43
CA ALA A 142 21.02 8.70 32.88
C ALA A 142 19.54 9.11 32.79
N ILE A 143 18.65 8.18 32.43
CA ILE A 143 17.20 8.42 32.43
C ILE A 143 16.71 8.74 33.84
N ARG A 144 17.10 7.94 34.84
CA ARG A 144 16.61 8.09 36.21
C ARG A 144 17.10 9.37 36.87
N ASP A 145 18.38 9.67 36.70
CA ASP A 145 19.03 10.70 37.52
C ASP A 145 19.02 12.08 36.85
N GLN A 146 19.02 12.15 35.51
CA GLN A 146 19.06 13.43 34.79
C GLN A 146 17.77 13.77 34.06
N LEU A 147 17.12 12.78 33.42
CA LEU A 147 15.94 13.02 32.60
C LEU A 147 14.65 13.11 33.45
N LEU A 148 14.47 12.19 34.39
CA LEU A 148 13.27 12.10 35.23
C LEU A 148 12.99 13.36 36.06
N PRO A 149 13.98 13.97 36.75
CA PRO A 149 13.76 15.20 37.52
C PRO A 149 13.36 16.39 36.64
N LYS A 150 13.98 16.54 35.46
CA LYS A 150 13.66 17.62 34.52
C LYS A 150 12.26 17.46 33.92
N ILE A 151 11.85 16.23 33.63
CA ILE A 151 10.48 15.94 33.19
C ILE A 151 9.49 16.23 34.30
N ASP A 152 9.75 15.83 35.55
CA ASP A 152 8.83 16.08 36.67
C ASP A 152 8.66 17.58 36.94
N GLU A 153 9.75 18.35 36.93
CA GLU A 153 9.73 19.80 37.09
C GLU A 153 8.92 20.49 35.97
N PHE A 154 9.15 20.10 34.72
CA PHE A 154 8.41 20.61 33.58
C PHE A 154 6.93 20.23 33.64
N MET A 155 6.60 18.95 33.90
CA MET A 155 5.21 18.51 33.98
C MET A 155 4.44 19.23 35.08
N ARG A 156 5.08 19.48 36.23
CA ARG A 156 4.46 20.26 37.32
C ARG A 156 4.22 21.71 36.94
N SER A 157 5.16 22.38 36.27
CA SER A 157 4.97 23.77 35.83
C SER A 157 3.94 23.86 34.71
N PHE A 158 3.96 22.90 33.80
CA PHE A 158 3.05 22.79 32.66
C PHE A 158 1.61 22.56 33.11
N ILE A 159 1.35 21.56 33.96
CA ILE A 159 0.01 21.27 34.51
C ILE A 159 -0.50 22.43 35.39
N ARG A 160 0.37 23.10 36.17
CA ARG A 160 -0.03 24.29 36.93
C ARG A 160 -0.53 25.42 36.04
N SER A 161 -0.01 25.53 34.82
CA SER A 161 -0.47 26.55 33.88
C SER A 161 -1.88 26.28 33.34
N TRP A 162 -2.43 25.09 33.57
CA TRP A 162 -3.70 24.65 33.00
C TRP A 162 -4.94 24.89 33.86
N SER A 163 -4.80 25.29 35.13
CA SER A 163 -5.89 25.21 36.12
C SER A 163 -7.17 25.98 35.79
N ASP A 164 -7.14 26.93 34.85
CA ASP A 164 -8.26 27.84 34.59
C ASP A 164 -8.51 28.12 33.10
N ARG A 165 -8.10 27.21 32.20
CA ARG A 165 -8.25 27.39 30.74
C ARG A 165 -8.91 26.17 30.08
N VAL A 166 -9.67 26.39 29.02
CA VAL A 166 -10.08 25.31 28.10
C VAL A 166 -8.93 25.10 27.12
N ILE A 167 -8.42 23.87 27.07
CA ILE A 167 -7.13 23.57 26.42
C ILE A 167 -7.31 22.48 25.37
N ASP A 168 -6.63 22.67 24.23
CA ASP A 168 -6.49 21.64 23.21
C ASP A 168 -5.33 20.71 23.56
N ILE A 169 -5.67 19.48 23.97
CA ILE A 169 -4.69 18.45 24.35
C ILE A 169 -3.74 18.12 23.20
N GLN A 170 -4.16 18.24 21.93
CA GLN A 170 -3.29 17.94 20.80
C GLN A 170 -2.15 18.95 20.70
N GLU A 171 -2.42 20.24 20.90
CA GLU A 171 -1.43 21.29 20.78
C GLU A 171 -0.42 21.21 21.93
N GLU A 172 -0.94 21.06 23.15
CA GLU A 172 -0.09 20.91 24.33
C GLU A 172 0.77 19.63 24.29
N SER A 173 0.22 18.52 23.79
CA SER A 173 1.00 17.27 23.66
C SER A 173 2.18 17.43 22.71
N LYS A 174 2.06 18.29 21.68
CA LYS A 174 3.20 18.63 20.81
C LYS A 174 4.26 19.43 21.56
N GLU A 175 3.86 20.32 22.48
CA GLU A 175 4.80 21.09 23.31
C GLU A 175 5.63 20.19 24.22
N VAL A 176 4.98 19.24 24.89
CA VAL A 176 5.66 18.22 25.70
C VAL A 176 6.62 17.40 24.83
N GLY A 177 6.20 17.01 23.63
CA GLY A 177 7.05 16.31 22.66
C GLY A 177 8.28 17.13 22.22
N ARG A 178 8.10 18.43 21.96
CA ARG A 178 9.20 19.36 21.66
C ARG A 178 10.18 19.48 22.83
N PHE A 179 9.67 19.59 24.05
CA PHE A 179 10.48 19.67 25.26
C PHE A 179 11.32 18.41 25.48
N ILE A 180 10.71 17.23 25.38
CA ILE A 180 11.40 15.93 25.53
C ILE A 180 12.49 15.77 24.45
N ASN A 181 12.19 16.12 23.20
CA ASN A 181 13.18 16.09 22.12
C ASN A 181 14.33 17.07 22.36
N SER A 182 14.05 18.27 22.87
CA SER A 182 15.07 19.26 23.21
C SER A 182 16.00 18.78 24.32
N ILE A 183 15.46 18.20 25.39
CA ILE A 183 16.27 17.65 26.49
C ILE A 183 17.09 16.45 26.02
N THR A 184 16.50 15.59 25.19
CA THR A 184 17.20 14.40 24.67
C THR A 184 18.35 14.83 23.75
N LEU A 185 18.15 15.85 22.89
CA LEU A 185 19.20 16.43 22.07
C LEU A 185 20.30 17.11 22.90
N LEU A 186 19.95 17.83 23.96
CA LEU A 186 20.92 18.43 24.88
C LEU A 186 21.74 17.37 25.61
N LEU A 187 21.11 16.28 26.09
CA LEU A 187 21.81 15.15 26.69
C LEU A 187 22.76 14.46 25.71
N ILE A 188 22.39 14.34 24.43
CA ILE A 188 23.26 13.77 23.38
C ILE A 188 24.46 14.66 23.07
N ILE A 189 24.32 15.99 23.17
CA ILE A 189 25.37 16.96 22.83
C ILE A 189 26.33 17.23 24.00
N LEU A 190 25.87 17.04 25.24
CA LEU A 190 26.65 17.29 26.46
C LEU A 190 27.40 16.06 27.01
N ASP A 191 27.24 14.87 26.41
CA ASP A 191 27.97 13.62 26.74
C ASP A 191 29.06 13.32 25.70
#